data_AF-A0A7S4FK27-F1
#
_entry.id   AF-A0A7S4FK27-F1
#
_cell.length_a   1.000
_cell.length_b   1.000
_cell.length_c   1.000
_cell.angle_alpha   90.00
_cell.angle_beta   90.00
_cell.angle_gamma   90.00
#
_symmetry.space_group_name_H-M   'P 1'
#
loop_
_entity.id
_entity.type
_entity.pdbx_description
1 polymer ?
#
loop_
_entity_poly.entity_id
_entity_poly.type
_entity_poly.pdbx_seq_one_letter_code
_entity_poly.pdbx_strand_id
1 'polypeptide(L)'
;VTTSNTPDIMLPAYHLRPYLVFFFIAFLIITNFFLLPLLLATVYTVYREALRQDVLTIRQHQHHLLTAVFNLTDFDATGRVFEAEWIQMLKIVRPKFTKKMSKTLFRALSHGSSSLSLLQFTDVQRVVSLLTAYLDGSKEDAYTCLGY
;
A
#
# COMPACT_ATOMS: atom_id res chain seq x y z
N VAL A 1 -1.87 14.46 -28.70
CA VAL A 1 -1.14 14.05 -29.92
C VAL A 1 -0.76 12.59 -29.74
N THR A 2 -1.13 11.70 -30.66
CA THR A 2 -0.85 10.26 -30.52
C THR A 2 0.14 9.75 -31.56
N THR A 3 0.85 10.65 -32.26
CA THR A 3 1.87 10.40 -33.31
C THR A 3 1.59 9.25 -34.30
N SER A 4 0.36 8.74 -34.35
CA SER A 4 -0.03 7.60 -35.16
C SER A 4 -0.29 8.05 -36.60
N ASN A 5 -0.69 9.32 -36.77
CA ASN A 5 -1.14 9.87 -38.04
C ASN A 5 -0.15 10.92 -38.59
N THR A 6 1.04 11.04 -38.01
CA THR A 6 2.02 12.08 -38.35
C THR A 6 2.50 12.07 -39.80
N PRO A 7 2.91 10.94 -40.41
CA PRO A 7 3.29 10.93 -41.82
C PRO A 7 2.10 11.26 -42.73
N ASP A 8 0.91 10.74 -42.42
CA ASP A 8 -0.28 10.91 -43.26
C ASP A 8 -0.80 12.36 -43.30
N ILE A 9 -0.64 13.10 -42.19
CA ILE A 9 -1.02 14.52 -42.11
C ILE A 9 0.08 15.42 -42.70
N MET A 10 1.36 15.07 -42.50
CA MET A 10 2.49 15.90 -42.92
C MET A 10 2.82 15.77 -44.42
N LEU A 11 2.73 14.57 -44.98
CA LEU A 11 3.13 14.27 -46.36
C LEU A 11 2.38 15.09 -47.43
N PRO A 12 1.03 15.25 -47.41
CA PRO A 12 0.34 16.08 -48.40
C PRO A 12 0.71 17.57 -48.29
N ALA A 13 0.91 18.08 -47.07
CA ALA A 13 1.34 19.47 -46.85
C ALA A 13 2.78 19.71 -47.34
N TYR A 14 3.67 18.71 -47.15
CA TYR A 14 5.03 18.74 -47.66
C TYR A 14 5.08 18.76 -49.19
N HIS A 15 4.27 17.94 -49.87
CA HIS A 15 4.18 17.92 -51.33
C HIS A 15 3.70 19.26 -51.92
N LEU A 16 2.85 20.00 -51.18
CA LEU A 16 2.38 21.33 -51.58
C LEU A 16 3.43 22.43 -51.33
N ARG A 17 4.06 22.43 -50.15
CA ARG A 17 5.01 23.46 -49.70
C ARG A 17 6.06 22.83 -48.77
N PRO A 18 7.30 22.58 -49.23
CA PRO A 18 8.29 21.82 -48.46
C PRO A 18 8.74 22.51 -47.16
N TYR A 19 8.66 23.84 -47.07
CA TYR A 19 9.02 24.58 -45.84
C TYR A 19 8.07 24.30 -44.65
N LEU A 20 6.88 23.74 -44.88
CA LEU A 20 5.94 23.41 -43.81
C LEU A 20 6.45 22.27 -42.91
N VAL A 21 7.43 21.48 -43.35
CA VAL A 21 8.07 20.44 -42.52
C VAL A 21 8.70 21.03 -41.25
N PHE A 22 9.28 22.23 -41.31
CA PHE A 22 9.84 22.87 -40.11
C PHE A 22 8.79 23.14 -39.04
N PHE A 23 7.57 23.52 -39.45
CA PHE A 23 6.45 23.70 -38.54
C PHE A 23 6.07 22.38 -37.86
N PHE A 24 5.93 21.29 -38.61
CA PHE A 24 5.59 19.98 -38.05
C PHE A 24 6.68 19.44 -37.13
N ILE A 25 7.96 19.57 -37.49
CA ILE A 25 9.07 19.16 -36.64
C ILE A 25 9.07 19.96 -35.33
N ALA A 26 8.94 21.29 -35.40
CA ALA A 26 8.87 22.13 -34.20
C ALA A 26 7.67 21.76 -33.32
N PHE A 27 6.50 21.55 -33.92
CA PHE A 27 5.29 21.12 -33.22
C PHE A 27 5.46 19.76 -32.54
N LEU A 28 6.07 18.79 -33.21
CA LEU A 28 6.34 17.47 -32.64
C LEU A 28 7.34 17.54 -31.50
N ILE A 29 8.40 18.33 -31.65
CA ILE A 29 9.38 18.52 -30.58
C ILE A 29 8.71 19.12 -29.35
N ILE A 30 7.97 20.22 -29.54
CA ILE A 30 7.28 20.93 -28.46
C ILE A 30 6.26 20.00 -27.78
N THR A 31 5.41 19.33 -28.55
CA THR A 31 4.33 18.54 -27.95
C THR A 31 4.84 17.25 -27.31
N ASN A 32 5.81 16.57 -27.92
CA ASN A 32 6.28 15.27 -27.45
C ASN A 32 7.33 15.35 -26.33
N PHE A 33 8.18 16.39 -26.33
CA PHE A 33 9.24 16.52 -25.33
C PHE A 33 8.93 17.54 -24.23
N PHE A 34 8.03 18.50 -24.48
CA PHE A 34 7.65 19.48 -23.46
C PHE A 34 6.24 19.23 -22.94
N LEU A 35 5.21 19.28 -23.79
CA LEU A 35 3.82 19.22 -23.29
C LEU A 35 3.45 17.84 -22.74
N LEU A 36 3.73 16.75 -23.44
CA LEU A 36 3.39 15.40 -22.98
C LEU A 36 4.08 15.03 -21.65
N PRO A 37 5.41 15.20 -21.49
CA PRO A 37 6.07 14.89 -20.22
C PRO A 37 5.64 15.83 -19.10
N LEU A 38 5.39 17.11 -19.38
CA LEU A 38 4.88 18.07 -18.39
C LEU A 38 3.48 17.69 -17.89
N LEU A 39 2.58 17.33 -18.80
CA LEU A 39 1.24 16.85 -18.46
C LEU A 39 1.33 15.59 -17.60
N LEU A 40 2.13 14.61 -18.04
CA LEU A 40 2.33 13.36 -17.32
C LEU A 40 2.89 13.60 -15.92
N ALA A 41 3.93 14.44 -15.79
CA ALA A 41 4.53 14.78 -14.49
C ALA A 41 3.52 15.44 -13.55
N THR A 42 2.67 16.33 -14.06
CA THR A 42 1.66 17.03 -13.27
C THR A 42 0.59 16.05 -12.77
N VAL A 43 0.00 15.26 -13.66
CA VAL A 43 -1.02 14.27 -13.31
C VAL A 43 -0.45 13.20 -12.38
N TYR A 44 0.77 12.73 -12.64
CA TYR A 44 1.47 11.77 -11.79
C TYR A 44 1.68 12.33 -10.39
N THR A 45 2.06 13.60 -10.25
CA THR A 45 2.27 14.22 -8.93
C THR A 45 0.99 14.25 -8.11
N VAL A 46 -0.12 14.67 -8.72
CA VAL A 46 -1.44 14.69 -8.07
C VAL A 46 -1.87 13.28 -7.68
N TYR A 47 -1.73 12.32 -8.61
CA TYR A 47 -2.08 10.92 -8.36
C TYR A 47 -1.26 10.33 -7.21
N ARG A 48 0.06 10.58 -7.19
CA ARG A 48 0.94 10.09 -6.13
C ARG A 48 0.57 10.69 -4.77
N GLU A 49 0.16 11.95 -4.74
CA GLU A 49 -0.25 12.60 -3.49
C GLU A 49 -1.58 12.04 -2.99
N ALA A 50 -2.56 11.82 -3.87
CA ALA A 50 -3.82 11.16 -3.53
C ALA A 50 -3.57 9.75 -2.96
N LEU A 51 -2.74 8.94 -3.64
CA LEU A 51 -2.37 7.61 -3.14
C LEU A 51 -1.71 7.66 -1.77
N ARG A 52 -0.81 8.62 -1.53
CA ARG A 52 -0.17 8.78 -0.21
C ARG A 52 -1.20 9.08 0.86
N GLN A 53 -2.14 9.98 0.58
CA GLN A 53 -3.21 10.34 1.51
C GLN A 53 -4.12 9.14 1.81
N ASP A 54 -4.48 8.35 0.80
CA ASP A 54 -5.28 7.14 0.98
C ASP A 54 -4.56 6.12 1.86
N VAL A 55 -3.28 5.84 1.57
CA VAL A 55 -2.46 4.90 2.38
C VAL A 55 -2.33 5.38 3.82
N LEU A 56 -2.10 6.68 4.04
CA LEU A 56 -2.02 7.26 5.38
C LEU A 56 -3.35 7.16 6.12
N THR A 57 -4.46 7.45 5.45
CA THR A 57 -5.81 7.37 6.02
C THR A 57 -6.13 5.93 6.44
N ILE A 58 -5.84 4.96 5.58
CA ILE A 58 -6.02 3.53 5.88
C ILE A 58 -5.17 3.14 7.10
N ARG A 59 -3.90 3.53 7.15
CA ARG A 59 -3.01 3.23 8.28
C ARG A 59 -3.51 3.86 9.58
N GLN A 60 -3.96 5.11 9.54
CA GLN A 60 -4.51 5.80 10.72
C GLN A 60 -5.77 5.14 11.23
N HIS A 61 -6.66 4.71 10.32
CA HIS A 61 -7.86 3.99 10.67
C HIS A 61 -7.54 2.63 11.29
N GLN A 62 -6.63 1.86 10.67
CA GLN A 62 -6.13 0.59 11.22
C GLN A 62 -5.53 0.77 12.62
N HIS A 63 -4.72 1.81 12.82
CA HIS A 63 -4.13 2.13 14.12
C HIS A 63 -5.20 2.45 15.17
N HIS A 64 -6.21 3.26 14.82
CA HIS A 64 -7.34 3.55 15.70
C HIS A 64 -8.12 2.31 16.09
N LEU A 65 -8.42 1.45 15.12
CA LEU A 65 -9.11 0.18 15.36
C LEU A 65 -8.29 -0.74 16.28
N LEU A 66 -6.99 -0.90 16.02
CA LEU A 66 -6.11 -1.71 16.85
C LEU A 66 -6.00 -1.16 18.27
N THR A 67 -5.95 0.16 18.43
CA THR A 67 -5.95 0.81 19.76
C THR A 67 -7.27 0.59 20.47
N ALA A 68 -8.41 0.70 19.77
CA ALA A 68 -9.71 0.40 20.34
C ALA A 68 -9.83 -1.06 20.77
N VAL A 69 -9.36 -2.00 19.95
CA VAL A 69 -9.34 -3.43 20.28
C VAL A 69 -8.43 -3.73 21.47
N PHE A 70 -7.27 -3.06 21.56
CA PHE A 70 -6.39 -3.18 22.72
C PHE A 70 -7.12 -2.77 24.01
N ASN A 71 -7.77 -1.60 23.99
CA ASN A 71 -8.54 -1.11 25.14
C ASN A 71 -9.71 -2.03 25.52
N LEU A 72 -10.32 -2.73 24.55
CA LEU A 72 -11.36 -3.72 24.81
C LEU A 72 -10.82 -5.05 25.34
N THR A 73 -9.54 -5.34 25.10
CA THR A 73 -8.90 -6.61 25.52
C THR A 73 -8.22 -6.47 26.89
N ASP A 74 -7.77 -5.27 27.25
CA ASP A 74 -7.22 -4.93 28.56
C ASP A 74 -8.37 -4.67 29.56
N PHE A 75 -9.00 -5.74 30.03
CA PHE A 75 -10.16 -5.67 30.94
C PHE A 75 -9.83 -4.97 32.27
N ASP A 76 -8.59 -5.08 32.73
CA ASP A 76 -8.12 -4.54 34.01
C ASP A 76 -7.52 -3.12 33.88
N ALA A 77 -7.57 -2.50 32.69
CA ALA A 77 -7.02 -1.18 32.39
C ALA A 77 -5.55 -1.01 32.84
N THR A 78 -4.77 -2.10 32.75
CA THR A 78 -3.37 -2.16 33.18
C THR A 78 -2.40 -1.55 32.18
N GLY A 79 -2.90 -1.19 30.99
CA GLY A 79 -2.11 -0.78 29.83
C GLY A 79 -1.37 -1.96 29.19
N ARG A 80 -1.78 -3.20 29.46
CA ARG A 80 -1.09 -4.43 29.06
C ARG A 80 -2.08 -5.54 28.76
N VAL A 81 -1.77 -6.36 27.77
CA VAL A 81 -2.56 -7.56 27.43
C VAL A 81 -1.78 -8.82 27.78
N PHE A 82 -2.36 -9.69 28.58
CA PHE A 82 -1.75 -10.95 29.00
C PHE A 82 -2.06 -12.10 28.03
N GLU A 83 -1.28 -13.19 28.09
CA GLU A 83 -1.41 -14.33 27.17
C GLU A 83 -2.83 -14.93 27.17
N ALA A 84 -3.49 -14.98 28.33
CA ALA A 84 -4.84 -15.53 28.45
C ALA A 84 -5.89 -14.68 27.71
N GLU A 85 -5.84 -13.36 27.88
CA GLU A 85 -6.72 -12.39 27.22
C GLU A 85 -6.49 -12.39 25.71
N TRP A 86 -5.22 -12.43 25.30
CA TRP A 86 -4.83 -12.54 23.90
C TRP A 86 -5.41 -13.79 23.22
N ILE A 87 -5.32 -14.95 23.86
CA ILE A 87 -5.86 -16.20 23.32
C ILE A 87 -7.39 -16.14 23.22
N GLN A 88 -8.06 -15.53 24.19
CA GLN A 88 -9.52 -15.35 24.16
C GLN A 88 -9.95 -14.40 23.03
N MET A 89 -9.28 -13.26 22.90
CA MET A 89 -9.50 -12.27 21.84
C MET A 89 -9.31 -12.89 20.45
N LEU A 90 -8.21 -13.59 20.21
CA LEU A 90 -7.93 -14.24 18.93
C LEU A 90 -8.95 -15.32 18.56
N LYS A 91 -9.49 -16.03 19.56
CA LYS A 91 -10.54 -17.04 19.34
C LYS A 91 -11.81 -16.41 18.77
N ILE A 92 -12.13 -15.18 19.18
CA ILE A 92 -13.29 -14.43 18.70
C ILE A 92 -13.00 -13.84 17.31
N VAL A 93 -11.86 -13.16 17.15
CA VAL A 93 -11.52 -12.43 15.91
C VAL A 93 -11.19 -13.37 14.76
N ARG A 94 -10.48 -14.47 15.03
CA ARG A 94 -10.09 -15.43 13.99
C ARG A 94 -10.11 -16.86 14.55
N PRO A 95 -11.28 -17.51 14.61
CA PRO A 95 -11.45 -18.82 15.23
C PRO A 95 -10.63 -19.95 14.57
N LYS A 96 -10.11 -19.73 13.35
CA LYS A 96 -9.19 -20.65 12.66
C LYS A 96 -7.82 -20.77 13.34
N PHE A 97 -7.42 -19.81 14.19
CA PHE A 97 -6.16 -19.89 14.92
C PHE A 97 -6.26 -20.89 16.08
N THR A 98 -5.50 -21.97 15.99
CA THR A 98 -5.34 -22.90 17.12
C THR A 98 -4.65 -22.21 18.29
N LYS A 99 -4.93 -22.66 19.52
CA LYS A 99 -4.28 -22.15 20.75
C LYS A 99 -2.74 -22.13 20.65
N LYS A 100 -2.14 -23.14 20.03
CA LYS A 100 -0.69 -23.21 19.78
C LYS A 100 -0.20 -22.06 18.90
N MET A 101 -0.89 -21.76 17.81
CA MET A 101 -0.53 -20.66 16.90
C MET A 101 -0.70 -19.31 17.58
N SER A 102 -1.77 -19.14 18.36
CA SER A 102 -2.02 -17.94 19.15
C SER A 102 -0.90 -17.67 20.16
N LYS A 103 -0.40 -18.72 20.82
CA LYS A 103 0.74 -18.65 21.75
C LYS A 103 2.06 -18.33 21.04
N THR A 104 2.31 -18.91 19.86
CA THR A 104 3.48 -18.57 19.05
C THR A 104 3.47 -17.11 18.62
N LEU A 105 2.31 -16.63 18.16
CA LEU A 105 2.09 -15.22 17.82
C LEU A 105 2.36 -14.30 19.01
N PHE A 106 1.76 -14.61 20.17
CA PHE A 106 1.97 -13.83 21.40
C PHE A 106 3.45 -13.70 21.72
N ARG A 107 4.18 -14.82 21.69
CA ARG A 107 5.61 -14.86 22.00
C ARG A 107 6.47 -14.11 20.98
N ALA A 108 6.07 -14.15 19.71
CA ALA A 108 6.74 -13.40 18.65
C ALA A 108 6.60 -11.88 18.84
N LEU A 109 5.40 -11.41 19.22
CA LEU A 109 5.16 -10.00 19.50
C LEU A 109 5.72 -9.52 20.85
N SER A 110 5.63 -10.36 21.89
CA SER A 110 6.04 -9.97 23.24
C SER A 110 7.55 -9.99 23.43
N HIS A 111 8.31 -10.45 22.44
CA HIS A 111 9.75 -10.70 22.51
C HIS A 111 10.14 -11.53 23.76
N GLY A 112 9.26 -12.44 24.19
CA GLY A 112 9.46 -13.27 25.39
C GLY A 112 8.96 -12.68 26.71
N SER A 113 8.35 -11.49 26.68
CA SER A 113 7.66 -10.90 27.84
C SER A 113 6.35 -11.63 28.16
N SER A 114 5.91 -11.54 29.41
CA SER A 114 4.63 -12.08 29.91
C SER A 114 3.41 -11.23 29.54
N SER A 115 3.62 -10.03 28.98
CA SER A 115 2.57 -9.09 28.61
C SER A 115 2.89 -8.34 27.32
N LEU A 116 1.87 -7.95 26.56
CA LEU A 116 1.96 -7.09 25.37
C LEU A 116 1.60 -5.65 25.71
N SER A 117 2.46 -4.73 25.32
CA SER A 117 2.16 -3.29 25.33
C SER A 117 1.39 -2.87 24.08
N LEU A 118 0.74 -1.70 24.11
CA LEU A 118 0.03 -1.14 22.95
C LEU A 118 0.93 -1.07 21.71
N LEU A 119 2.18 -0.63 21.86
CA LEU A 119 3.12 -0.51 20.74
C LEU A 119 3.40 -1.86 20.09
N GLN A 120 3.67 -2.89 20.89
CA GLN A 120 3.85 -4.26 20.40
C GLN A 120 2.57 -4.81 19.78
N PHE A 121 1.40 -4.48 20.35
CA PHE A 121 0.10 -4.89 19.83
C PHE A 121 -0.21 -4.27 18.46
N THR A 122 0.29 -3.07 18.15
CA THR A 122 0.11 -2.49 16.81
C THR A 122 0.88 -3.23 15.71
N ASP A 123 1.92 -4.00 16.06
CA ASP A 123 2.69 -4.82 15.12
C ASP A 123 2.02 -6.17 14.78
N VAL A 124 0.84 -6.49 15.36
CA VAL A 124 0.09 -7.73 15.10
C VAL A 124 -0.11 -7.98 13.60
N GLN A 125 -0.51 -6.96 12.85
CA GLN A 125 -0.84 -7.11 11.42
C GLN A 125 0.37 -7.58 10.60
N ARG A 126 1.58 -7.11 10.94
CA ARG A 126 2.83 -7.51 10.27
C ARG A 126 3.20 -8.96 10.58
N VAL A 127 3.10 -9.37 11.85
CA VAL A 127 3.47 -10.74 12.23
C VAL A 127 2.44 -11.74 11.68
N VAL A 128 1.15 -11.38 11.67
CA VAL A 128 0.10 -12.21 11.09
C VAL A 128 0.25 -12.34 9.58
N SER A 129 0.61 -11.27 8.85
CA SER A 129 0.86 -11.38 7.41
C SER A 129 2.06 -12.28 7.11
N LEU A 130 3.16 -12.12 7.85
CA LEU A 130 4.34 -12.97 7.73
C LEU A 130 4.07 -14.45 8.05
N LEU A 131 3.32 -14.73 9.11
CA LEU A 131 2.97 -16.10 9.48
C LEU A 131 1.96 -16.71 8.51
N THR A 132 1.02 -15.92 7.99
CA THR A 132 0.08 -16.41 6.96
C THR A 132 0.85 -16.73 5.68
N ALA A 133 1.76 -15.86 5.22
CA ALA A 133 2.61 -16.12 4.07
C ALA A 133 3.55 -17.32 4.26
N TYR A 134 4.12 -17.50 5.46
CA TYR A 134 4.95 -18.66 5.78
C TYR A 134 4.17 -19.97 5.79
N LEU A 135 2.93 -19.96 6.30
CA LEU A 135 2.08 -21.15 6.38
C LEU A 135 1.42 -21.50 5.04
N ASP A 136 1.15 -20.52 4.19
CA ASP A 136 0.49 -20.73 2.89
C ASP A 136 1.49 -21.07 1.77
N GLY A 137 2.80 -20.96 2.01
CA GLY A 137 3.84 -21.27 1.02
C GLY A 137 3.89 -20.32 -0.19
N SER A 138 2.94 -19.39 -0.31
CA SER A 138 2.84 -18.37 -1.34
C SER A 138 3.69 -17.15 -0.96
N LYS A 139 4.86 -17.02 -1.61
CA LYS A 139 5.76 -15.86 -1.45
C LYS A 139 5.20 -14.57 -2.06
N GLU A 140 4.14 -14.63 -2.86
CA GLU A 140 3.62 -13.49 -3.63
C GLU A 140 2.65 -12.62 -2.83
N ASP A 141 1.90 -13.19 -1.87
CA ASP A 141 0.88 -12.45 -1.11
C ASP A 141 1.44 -11.61 0.06
N ALA A 142 2.71 -11.85 0.42
CA ALA A 142 3.39 -11.11 1.47
C ALA A 142 3.61 -9.64 1.11
N TYR A 143 3.84 -9.33 -0.16
CA TYR A 143 4.12 -7.97 -0.64
C TYR A 143 2.84 -7.16 -0.85
N THR A 144 1.76 -7.78 -1.33
CA THR A 144 0.47 -7.13 -1.56
C THR A 144 -0.20 -6.69 -0.26
N CYS A 145 0.04 -7.41 0.85
CA CYS A 145 -0.47 -7.03 2.18
C CYS A 145 0.38 -5.97 2.90
N LEU A 146 1.59 -5.67 2.41
CA LEU A 146 2.53 -4.74 3.04
C LEU A 146 2.58 -3.35 2.40
N GLY A 147 1.80 -3.10 1.33
CA GLY A 147 1.61 -1.76 0.78
C GLY A 147 2.91 -1.10 0.30
N TYR A 148 3.70 -1.84 -0.47
CA TYR A 148 4.76 -1.28 -1.32
C TYR A 148 4.39 -1.46 -2.78
#